data_AF-A0A529ZMS3-F1
#
_entry.id   AF-A0A529ZMS3-F1
#
_cell.length_a   1.000
_cell.length_b   1.000
_cell.length_c   1.000
_cell.angle_alpha   90.00
_cell.angle_beta   90.00
_cell.angle_gamma   90.00
#
_symmetry.space_group_name_H-M   'P 1'
#
loop_
_entity.id
_entity.type
_entity.pdbx_description
1 polymer ?
#
loop_
_entity_poly.entity_id
_entity_poly.type
_entity_poly.pdbx_seq_one_letter_code
_entity_poly.pdbx_strand_id
1 'polypeptide(L)'
;QSAGIILDNWLQGRRKAVWISKSDKLLEDAQRDWSALGMERLLVTPLSRFPQGTPIRLNEGVLFTTYATLRSDDRGEKLSRVKQIVEWLGSDFDGVIIFDESHAMQNAGGGKGERGDVAPSQQGRAGLRLQHALPNARVVYVSATGATTVHNLAYAQRLGLWGGDDFPFANRAEFVEAVENGGVAAMEVLARDLRALGLYTARSLSYDGVEYELVEHQL
;
A
#
# COMPACT_ATOMS: atom_id res chain seq x y z
N GLN A 1 4.89 -12.09 -3.61
CA GLN A 1 3.58 -11.90 -4.26
C GLN A 1 3.54 -10.62 -5.09
N SER A 2 3.96 -9.48 -4.53
CA SER A 2 4.05 -8.18 -5.21
C SER A 2 4.76 -8.24 -6.57
N ALA A 3 5.94 -8.87 -6.64
CA ALA A 3 6.67 -9.05 -7.89
C ALA A 3 5.86 -9.80 -8.97
N GLY A 4 5.06 -10.80 -8.58
CA GLY A 4 4.21 -11.56 -9.50
C GLY A 4 3.05 -10.73 -10.05
N ILE A 5 2.41 -9.91 -9.22
CA ILE A 5 1.34 -8.98 -9.66
C ILE A 5 1.90 -7.94 -10.63
N ILE A 6 3.10 -7.41 -10.32
CA ILE A 6 3.81 -6.50 -11.21
C ILE A 6 4.14 -7.20 -12.54
N LEU A 7 4.63 -8.44 -12.51
CA LEU A 7 4.97 -9.19 -13.71
C LEU A 7 3.73 -9.46 -14.58
N ASP A 8 2.59 -9.82 -14.00
CA ASP A 8 1.34 -10.00 -14.75
C ASP A 8 0.96 -8.72 -15.53
N ASN A 9 0.99 -7.56 -14.86
CA ASN A 9 0.73 -6.27 -15.51
C ASN A 9 1.77 -5.95 -16.59
N TRP A 10 3.03 -6.27 -16.31
CA TRP A 10 4.15 -6.09 -17.23
C TRP A 10 3.98 -6.90 -18.51
N LEU A 11 3.51 -8.15 -18.41
CA LEU A 11 3.22 -9.03 -19.55
C LEU A 11 1.98 -8.58 -20.33
N GLN A 12 1.06 -7.85 -19.70
CA GLN A 12 -0.08 -7.19 -20.34
C GLN A 12 0.29 -5.82 -20.98
N GLY A 13 1.58 -5.49 -21.06
CA GLY A 13 2.06 -4.26 -21.70
C GLY A 13 2.16 -3.04 -20.77
N ARG A 14 1.82 -3.16 -19.49
CA ARG A 14 1.97 -2.07 -18.51
C ARG A 14 3.39 -2.08 -17.93
N ARG A 15 4.31 -1.43 -18.65
CA ARG A 15 5.77 -1.49 -18.41
C ARG A 15 6.30 -0.57 -17.31
N LYS A 16 5.43 0.17 -16.62
CA LYS A 16 5.79 0.98 -15.44
C LYS A 16 5.01 0.49 -14.23
N ALA A 17 5.69 0.40 -13.10
CA ALA A 17 5.07 0.09 -11.81
C ALA A 17 5.76 0.86 -10.69
N VAL A 18 5.06 1.03 -9.56
CA VAL A 18 5.63 1.60 -8.35
C VAL A 18 5.52 0.58 -7.21
N TRP A 19 6.61 0.38 -6.48
CA TRP A 19 6.66 -0.45 -5.28
C TRP A 19 7.10 0.41 -4.10
N ILE A 20 6.17 0.69 -3.18
CA ILE A 20 6.41 1.46 -1.97
C ILE A 20 6.52 0.47 -0.81
N SER A 21 7.59 0.54 -0.02
CA SER A 21 7.80 -0.34 1.13
C SER A 21 8.29 0.44 2.37
N LYS A 22 8.49 -0.25 3.50
CA LYS A 22 8.84 0.40 4.77
C LYS A 22 10.28 0.90 4.86
N SER A 23 11.22 0.32 4.11
CA SER A 23 12.65 0.63 4.24
C SER A 23 13.41 0.35 2.96
N ASP A 24 14.47 1.14 2.70
CA ASP A 24 15.38 0.93 1.57
C ASP A 24 16.13 -0.41 1.66
N LYS A 25 16.24 -1.00 2.87
CA LYS A 25 16.82 -2.34 3.06
C LYS A 25 16.06 -3.43 2.28
N LEU A 26 14.77 -3.21 2.00
CA LEU A 26 13.92 -4.14 1.26
C LEU A 26 14.07 -4.02 -0.26
N LEU A 27 14.90 -3.10 -0.76
CA LEU A 27 15.20 -3.02 -2.19
C LEU A 27 15.81 -4.32 -2.70
N GLU A 28 16.75 -4.90 -1.94
CA GLU A 28 17.42 -6.14 -2.32
C GLU A 28 16.44 -7.32 -2.35
N ASP A 29 15.50 -7.38 -1.39
CA ASP A 29 14.43 -8.37 -1.38
C ASP A 29 13.50 -8.21 -2.59
N ALA A 30 13.05 -6.97 -2.89
CA ALA A 30 12.21 -6.71 -4.06
C ALA A 30 12.91 -7.08 -5.38
N GLN A 31 14.21 -6.77 -5.47
CA GLN A 31 15.06 -7.14 -6.60
C GLN A 31 15.26 -8.66 -6.73
N ARG A 32 15.49 -9.35 -5.62
CA ARG A 32 15.59 -10.82 -5.57
C ARG A 32 14.29 -11.46 -6.03
N ASP A 33 13.16 -11.02 -5.48
CA ASP A 33 11.84 -11.53 -5.82
C ASP A 33 11.49 -11.31 -7.30
N TRP A 34 11.88 -10.17 -7.87
CA TRP A 34 11.74 -9.88 -9.30
C TRP A 34 12.63 -10.79 -10.16
N SER A 35 13.89 -10.97 -9.75
CA SER A 35 14.85 -11.83 -10.47
C SER A 35 14.47 -13.30 -10.41
N ALA A 36 13.87 -13.76 -9.31
CA ALA A 36 13.36 -15.12 -9.15
C ALA A 36 12.24 -15.45 -10.15
N LEU A 37 11.58 -14.43 -10.72
CA LEU A 37 10.61 -14.59 -11.82
C LEU A 37 11.25 -14.53 -13.21
N GLY A 38 12.58 -14.58 -13.30
CA GLY A 38 13.33 -14.55 -14.56
C GLY A 38 13.51 -13.16 -15.17
N MET A 39 13.21 -12.10 -14.42
CA MET A 39 13.29 -10.72 -14.91
C MET A 39 14.62 -10.05 -14.53
N GLU A 40 15.06 -9.05 -15.31
CA GLU A 40 16.29 -8.30 -15.04
C GLU A 40 16.19 -7.52 -13.71
N ARG A 41 17.11 -7.82 -12.78
CA ARG A 41 17.18 -7.23 -11.44
C ARG A 41 17.19 -5.71 -11.46
N LEU A 42 17.94 -5.12 -12.39
CA LEU A 42 18.15 -3.68 -12.46
C LEU A 42 16.91 -2.89 -12.93
N LEU A 43 15.85 -3.58 -13.38
CA LEU A 43 14.56 -2.93 -13.65
C LEU A 43 13.86 -2.44 -12.38
N VAL A 44 14.19 -3.00 -11.21
CA VAL A 44 13.76 -2.47 -9.92
C VAL A 44 14.73 -1.39 -9.47
N THR A 45 14.38 -0.14 -9.74
CA THR A 45 15.25 1.03 -9.53
C THR A 45 14.76 1.88 -8.35
N PRO A 46 15.62 2.21 -7.37
CA PRO A 46 15.21 3.06 -6.26
C PRO A 46 15.04 4.52 -6.71
N LEU A 47 13.98 5.18 -6.23
CA LEU A 47 13.69 6.60 -6.48
C LEU A 47 14.82 7.52 -6.02
N SER A 48 15.62 7.12 -5.03
CA SER A 48 16.77 7.88 -4.54
C SER A 48 17.84 8.14 -5.60
N ARG A 49 17.90 7.34 -6.68
CA ARG A 49 18.76 7.60 -7.84
C ARG A 49 18.38 8.84 -8.64
N PHE A 50 17.15 9.32 -8.48
CA PHE A 50 16.67 10.54 -9.12
C PHE A 50 16.52 11.61 -8.04
N PRO A 51 17.38 12.64 -7.99
CA PRO A 51 17.25 13.72 -7.03
C PRO A 51 15.85 14.34 -7.04
N GLN A 52 15.36 14.77 -5.89
CA GLN A 52 14.05 15.43 -5.81
C GLN A 52 14.03 16.68 -6.73
N GLY A 53 12.95 16.85 -7.47
CA GLY A 53 12.80 17.93 -8.46
C GLY A 53 13.45 17.65 -9.82
N THR A 54 14.07 16.48 -10.01
CA THR A 54 14.60 16.07 -11.32
C THR A 54 13.69 15.04 -12.00
N PRO A 55 13.53 15.05 -13.33
CA PRO A 55 12.73 14.03 -14.01
C PRO A 55 13.28 12.61 -13.81
N ILE A 56 12.39 11.64 -13.60
CA ILE A 56 12.74 10.22 -13.62
C ILE A 56 12.87 9.79 -15.08
N ARG A 57 14.09 9.46 -15.51
CA ARG A 57 14.41 9.13 -16.92
C ARG A 57 14.40 7.62 -17.17
N LEU A 58 13.34 6.95 -16.75
CA LEU A 58 13.10 5.53 -17.03
C LEU A 58 11.97 5.40 -18.05
N ASN A 59 12.22 4.72 -19.17
CA ASN A 59 11.16 4.43 -20.14
C ASN A 59 10.21 3.34 -19.61
N GLU A 60 10.79 2.34 -18.95
CA GLU A 60 10.10 1.25 -18.26
C GLU A 60 10.84 0.87 -16.98
N GLY A 61 10.17 0.16 -16.10
CA GLY A 61 10.75 -0.34 -14.86
C GLY A 61 9.80 -0.31 -13.67
N VAL A 62 10.28 -0.86 -12.57
CA VAL A 62 9.63 -0.82 -11.26
C VAL A 62 10.36 0.22 -10.42
N LEU A 63 9.68 1.33 -10.13
CA LEU A 63 10.22 2.35 -9.27
C LEU A 63 10.02 1.95 -7.81
N PHE A 64 11.12 1.64 -7.12
CA PHE A 64 11.09 1.30 -5.70
C PHE A 64 11.26 2.57 -4.85
N THR A 65 10.45 2.73 -3.81
CA THR A 65 10.60 3.82 -2.86
C THR A 65 10.10 3.44 -1.47
N THR A 66 10.27 4.31 -0.50
CA THR A 66 9.76 4.10 0.86
C THR A 66 8.70 5.11 1.23
N TYR A 67 7.85 4.78 2.21
CA TYR A 67 6.92 5.75 2.79
C TYR A 67 7.64 6.99 3.35
N ALA A 68 8.83 6.80 3.92
CA ALA A 68 9.66 7.89 4.43
C ALA A 68 10.16 8.82 3.32
N THR A 69 10.53 8.28 2.16
CA THR A 69 10.88 9.09 0.98
C THR A 69 9.63 9.76 0.40
N LEU A 70 8.54 9.01 0.25
CA LEU A 70 7.30 9.47 -0.37
C LEU A 70 6.67 10.66 0.35
N ARG A 71 6.72 10.68 1.70
CA ARG A 71 6.20 11.79 2.52
C ARG A 71 6.95 13.12 2.38
N SER A 72 8.05 13.15 1.62
CA SER A 72 8.84 14.37 1.44
C SER A 72 8.02 15.38 0.63
N ASP A 73 7.48 16.36 1.35
CA ASP A 73 6.71 17.46 0.77
C ASP A 73 7.58 18.41 -0.05
N ASP A 74 6.89 19.31 -0.74
CA ASP A 74 7.52 20.39 -1.49
C ASP A 74 8.33 21.29 -0.54
N ARG A 75 9.59 21.55 -0.90
CA ARG A 75 10.47 22.46 -0.17
C ARG A 75 10.69 23.73 -1.01
N GLY A 76 9.59 24.41 -1.34
CA GLY A 76 9.60 25.65 -2.12
C GLY A 76 9.71 25.41 -3.62
N GLU A 77 10.94 25.33 -4.15
CA GLU A 77 11.19 25.21 -5.60
C GLU A 77 11.24 23.76 -6.10
N LYS A 78 11.22 22.76 -5.20
CA LYS A 78 11.45 21.35 -5.55
C LYS A 78 10.18 20.53 -5.43
N LEU A 79 9.71 20.02 -6.58
CA LEU A 79 8.58 19.10 -6.69
C LEU A 79 8.58 18.04 -5.56
N SER A 80 7.44 17.85 -4.91
CA SER A 80 7.26 16.74 -3.96
C SER A 80 7.58 15.39 -4.63
N ARG A 81 8.00 14.39 -3.83
CA ARG A 81 8.27 13.05 -4.35
C ARG A 81 7.04 12.42 -5.02
N VAL A 82 5.84 12.68 -4.50
CA VAL A 82 4.58 12.26 -5.13
C VAL A 82 4.44 12.86 -6.53
N LYS A 83 4.63 14.18 -6.68
CA LYS A 83 4.49 14.84 -8.00
C LYS A 83 5.52 14.33 -9.01
N GLN A 84 6.76 14.12 -8.57
CA GLN A 84 7.82 13.53 -9.40
C GLN A 84 7.44 12.13 -9.94
N ILE A 85 6.80 11.29 -9.11
CA ILE A 85 6.29 9.98 -9.52
C ILE A 85 5.13 10.13 -10.51
N VAL A 86 4.17 10.99 -10.22
CA VAL A 86 2.99 11.23 -11.09
C VAL A 86 3.42 11.73 -12.47
N GLU A 87 4.37 12.66 -12.55
CA GLU A 87 4.90 13.16 -13.82
C GLU A 87 5.59 12.07 -14.65
N TRP A 88 6.27 11.13 -13.99
CA TRP A 88 6.91 10.00 -14.67
C TRP A 88 5.89 8.97 -15.18
N LEU A 89 4.86 8.71 -14.40
CA LEU A 89 3.83 7.73 -14.74
C LEU A 89 2.89 8.24 -15.84
N GLY A 90 2.54 9.53 -15.81
CA GLY A 90 1.48 10.11 -16.62
C GLY A 90 0.12 10.04 -15.90
N SER A 91 -0.75 11.01 -16.16
CA SER A 91 -2.08 11.10 -15.51
C SER A 91 -3.05 9.99 -15.97
N ASP A 92 -2.78 9.40 -17.12
CA ASP A 92 -3.52 8.28 -17.72
C ASP A 92 -3.00 6.90 -17.28
N PHE A 93 -1.95 6.86 -16.44
CA PHE A 93 -1.33 5.63 -15.97
C PHE A 93 -2.34 4.64 -15.40
N ASP A 94 -2.38 3.45 -16.01
CA ASP A 94 -3.24 2.34 -15.60
C ASP A 94 -2.43 1.16 -15.02
N GLY A 95 -1.11 1.27 -14.88
CA GLY A 95 -0.29 0.22 -14.28
C GLY A 95 -0.52 0.05 -12.78
N VAL A 96 0.35 -0.74 -12.14
CA VAL A 96 0.18 -1.14 -10.74
C VAL A 96 1.04 -0.31 -9.78
N ILE A 97 0.44 0.05 -8.64
CA ILE A 97 1.09 0.63 -7.47
C ILE A 97 0.92 -0.35 -6.31
N ILE A 98 2.05 -0.90 -5.84
CA ILE A 98 2.10 -1.74 -4.65
C ILE A 98 2.41 -0.86 -3.44
N PHE A 99 1.51 -0.87 -2.46
CA PHE A 99 1.76 -0.41 -1.11
C PHE A 99 2.08 -1.63 -0.24
N ASP A 100 3.37 -1.97 -0.18
CA ASP A 100 3.90 -3.03 0.67
C ASP A 100 4.03 -2.54 2.10
N GLU A 101 3.73 -3.39 3.08
CA GLU A 101 3.57 -3.00 4.49
C GLU A 101 2.61 -1.81 4.64
N SER A 102 1.44 -1.86 3.97
CA SER A 102 0.50 -0.73 3.84
C SER A 102 0.02 -0.17 5.18
N HIS A 103 0.13 -0.93 6.27
CA HIS A 103 -0.09 -0.43 7.64
C HIS A 103 0.82 0.76 8.00
N ALA A 104 1.93 0.98 7.31
CA ALA A 104 2.73 2.20 7.47
C ALA A 104 1.98 3.49 7.08
N MET A 105 0.88 3.38 6.33
CA MET A 105 -0.03 4.49 6.03
C MET A 105 -1.14 4.67 7.08
N GLN A 106 -1.05 4.00 8.23
CA GLN A 106 -1.96 4.21 9.35
C GLN A 106 -2.13 5.70 9.66
N ASN A 107 -3.32 6.04 10.16
CA ASN A 107 -3.74 7.42 10.42
C ASN A 107 -3.76 8.32 9.18
N ALA A 108 -3.88 7.78 7.96
CA ALA A 108 -4.02 8.59 6.74
C ALA A 108 -5.22 9.54 6.74
N GLY A 109 -6.30 9.19 7.45
CA GLY A 109 -7.52 10.00 7.59
C GLY A 109 -7.63 10.77 8.91
N GLY A 110 -6.61 10.76 9.77
CA GLY A 110 -6.71 11.24 11.16
C GLY A 110 -7.68 10.40 12.01
N GLY A 111 -7.89 10.79 13.26
CA GLY A 111 -8.81 10.11 14.17
C GLY A 111 -8.99 10.84 15.49
N LYS A 112 -9.85 10.32 16.38
CA LYS A 112 -9.95 10.78 17.77
C LYS A 112 -9.18 9.80 18.66
N GLY A 113 -8.18 10.28 19.37
CA GLY A 113 -7.48 9.52 20.41
C GLY A 113 -7.91 9.94 21.81
N GLU A 114 -7.49 9.19 22.83
CA GLU A 114 -7.78 9.50 24.25
C GLU A 114 -7.30 10.89 24.69
N ARG A 115 -6.36 11.49 23.94
CA ARG A 115 -5.80 12.83 24.19
C ARG A 115 -6.24 13.90 23.18
N GLY A 116 -7.29 13.64 22.38
CA GLY A 116 -7.84 14.57 21.39
C GLY A 116 -7.62 14.16 19.93
N ASP A 117 -7.85 15.09 19.00
CA ASP A 117 -7.75 14.84 17.56
C ASP A 117 -6.31 14.50 17.14
N VAL A 118 -6.15 13.37 16.48
CA VAL A 118 -4.87 12.89 15.93
C VAL A 118 -4.77 13.38 14.49
N ALA A 119 -3.82 14.26 14.24
CA ALA A 119 -3.53 14.77 12.90
C ALA A 119 -3.15 13.62 11.94
N PRO A 120 -3.56 13.68 10.66
CA PRO A 120 -3.22 12.63 9.71
C PRO A 120 -1.72 12.47 9.50
N SER A 121 -1.23 11.23 9.41
CA SER A 121 0.20 10.96 9.23
C SER A 121 0.68 11.49 7.87
N GLN A 122 1.88 12.09 7.83
CA GLN A 122 2.45 12.59 6.56
C GLN A 122 2.63 11.46 5.53
N GLN A 123 2.95 10.25 5.99
CA GLN A 123 3.06 9.05 5.15
C GLN A 123 1.70 8.67 4.56
N GLY A 124 0.65 8.62 5.39
CA GLY A 124 -0.71 8.34 4.94
C GLY A 124 -1.23 9.40 3.96
N ARG A 125 -1.01 10.69 4.24
CA ARG A 125 -1.39 11.78 3.33
C ARG A 125 -0.68 11.68 1.98
N ALA A 126 0.61 11.37 1.96
CA ALA A 126 1.36 11.21 0.72
C ALA A 126 0.89 9.99 -0.10
N GLY A 127 0.60 8.88 0.58
CA GLY A 127 0.00 7.69 -0.03
C GLY A 127 -1.37 7.96 -0.64
N LEU A 128 -2.26 8.66 0.07
CA LEU A 128 -3.58 9.05 -0.46
C LEU A 128 -3.46 10.03 -1.63
N ARG A 129 -2.58 11.04 -1.54
CA ARG A 129 -2.33 11.98 -2.64
C ARG A 129 -1.90 11.27 -3.92
N LEU A 130 -1.03 10.26 -3.81
CA LEU A 130 -0.61 9.46 -4.96
C LEU A 130 -1.78 8.71 -5.59
N GLN A 131 -2.64 8.10 -4.77
CA GLN A 131 -3.83 7.38 -5.24
C GLN A 131 -4.83 8.31 -5.94
N HIS A 132 -5.08 9.50 -5.38
CA HIS A 132 -5.98 10.48 -5.99
C HIS A 132 -5.43 11.07 -7.30
N ALA A 133 -4.12 11.27 -7.38
CA ALA A 133 -3.47 11.79 -8.59
C ALA A 133 -3.48 10.80 -9.76
N LEU A 134 -3.68 9.50 -9.49
CA LEU A 134 -3.62 8.42 -10.48
C LEU A 134 -4.90 7.56 -10.39
N PRO A 135 -6.06 8.11 -10.79
CA PRO A 135 -7.36 7.47 -10.59
C PRO A 135 -7.54 6.19 -11.41
N ASN A 136 -6.73 5.97 -12.45
CA ASN A 136 -6.74 4.75 -13.28
C ASN A 136 -5.74 3.69 -12.78
N ALA A 137 -4.84 4.03 -11.85
CA ALA A 137 -3.85 3.11 -11.35
C ALA A 137 -4.50 1.97 -10.55
N ARG A 138 -4.00 0.76 -10.79
CA ARG A 138 -4.35 -0.43 -10.02
C ARG A 138 -3.59 -0.40 -8.71
N VAL A 139 -4.30 -0.38 -7.59
CA VAL A 139 -3.69 -0.26 -6.26
C VAL A 139 -3.77 -1.60 -5.54
N VAL A 140 -2.63 -2.06 -5.03
CA VAL A 140 -2.55 -3.27 -4.20
C VAL A 140 -1.98 -2.90 -2.84
N TYR A 141 -2.73 -3.23 -1.79
CA TYR A 141 -2.29 -3.09 -0.41
C TYR A 141 -1.80 -4.46 0.09
N VAL A 142 -0.55 -4.53 0.52
CA VAL A 142 0.03 -5.74 1.12
C VAL A 142 0.34 -5.42 2.58
N SER A 143 -0.24 -6.18 3.51
CA SER A 143 0.01 -5.98 4.94
C SER A 143 -0.24 -7.27 5.72
N ALA A 144 0.65 -7.56 6.66
CA ALA A 144 0.47 -8.64 7.61
C ALA A 144 -0.58 -8.32 8.70
N THR A 145 -0.86 -7.03 8.91
CA THR A 145 -1.70 -6.53 10.03
C THR A 145 -2.85 -5.64 9.56
N GLY A 146 -3.20 -5.70 8.27
CA GLY A 146 -4.14 -4.76 7.64
C GLY A 146 -5.53 -4.72 8.29
N ALA A 147 -6.00 -5.85 8.83
CA ALA A 147 -7.35 -6.01 9.40
C ALA A 147 -7.37 -6.11 10.94
N THR A 148 -6.31 -5.70 11.65
CA THR A 148 -6.29 -5.79 13.12
C THR A 148 -7.15 -4.73 13.82
N THR A 149 -7.31 -3.55 13.22
CA THR A 149 -8.23 -2.50 13.69
C THR A 149 -8.90 -1.82 12.50
N VAL A 150 -10.16 -1.40 12.64
CA VAL A 150 -10.91 -0.77 11.53
C VAL A 150 -10.26 0.53 11.05
N HIS A 151 -9.60 1.26 11.95
CA HIS A 151 -8.88 2.48 11.57
C HIS A 151 -7.75 2.24 10.57
N ASN A 152 -7.19 1.02 10.52
CA ASN A 152 -6.17 0.64 9.56
C ASN A 152 -6.73 0.58 8.13
N LEU A 153 -8.04 0.51 7.93
CA LEU A 153 -8.60 0.52 6.58
C LEU A 153 -8.61 1.92 5.95
N ALA A 154 -8.34 2.98 6.71
CA ALA A 154 -8.39 4.37 6.25
C ALA A 154 -7.51 4.66 5.02
N TYR A 155 -6.39 3.95 4.86
CA TYR A 155 -5.51 4.11 3.69
C TYR A 155 -5.97 3.31 2.47
N ALA A 156 -6.90 2.37 2.66
CA ALA A 156 -7.40 1.44 1.66
C ALA A 156 -8.68 1.95 0.97
N GLN A 157 -8.73 3.26 0.68
CA GLN A 157 -9.91 3.93 0.09
C GLN A 157 -10.36 3.30 -1.24
N ARG A 158 -9.43 2.70 -1.99
CA ARG A 158 -9.71 2.09 -3.30
C ARG A 158 -10.47 0.77 -3.20
N LEU A 159 -10.68 0.25 -1.99
CA LEU A 159 -11.53 -0.92 -1.75
C LEU A 159 -13.03 -0.59 -1.79
N GLY A 160 -13.41 0.70 -1.86
CA GLY A 160 -14.83 1.07 -1.95
C GLY A 160 -15.58 0.78 -0.65
N LEU A 161 -14.99 1.14 0.49
CA LEU A 161 -15.61 0.89 1.80
C LEU A 161 -16.55 2.01 2.24
N TRP A 162 -16.45 3.21 1.64
CA TRP A 162 -17.27 4.37 1.94
C TRP A 162 -17.17 5.41 0.81
N GLY A 163 -18.06 6.41 0.81
CA GLY A 163 -17.88 7.65 0.05
C GLY A 163 -18.34 7.62 -1.40
N GLY A 164 -19.35 6.82 -1.72
CA GLY A 164 -19.96 6.73 -3.05
C GLY A 164 -21.39 6.18 -2.98
N ASP A 165 -22.19 6.45 -4.01
CA ASP A 165 -23.63 6.16 -4.02
C ASP A 165 -23.96 4.66 -3.90
N ASP A 166 -23.04 3.80 -4.35
CA ASP A 166 -23.15 2.34 -4.29
C ASP A 166 -22.55 1.73 -3.00
N PHE A 167 -22.04 2.56 -2.08
CA PHE A 167 -21.35 2.09 -0.88
C PHE A 167 -22.22 2.19 0.38
N PRO A 168 -22.08 1.25 1.33
CA PRO A 168 -22.95 1.17 2.51
C PRO A 168 -22.79 2.31 3.51
N PHE A 169 -21.74 3.13 3.40
CA PHE A 169 -21.43 4.23 4.31
C PHE A 169 -21.14 5.53 3.55
N ALA A 170 -21.78 6.63 3.96
CA ALA A 170 -21.62 7.91 3.27
C ALA A 170 -20.21 8.48 3.46
N ASN A 171 -19.58 8.22 4.61
CA ASN A 171 -18.24 8.66 4.92
C ASN A 171 -17.48 7.68 5.82
N ARG A 172 -16.17 7.93 5.98
CA ARG A 172 -15.29 7.09 6.81
C ARG A 172 -15.73 7.01 8.27
N ALA A 173 -16.22 8.12 8.84
CA ALA A 173 -16.55 8.15 10.26
C ALA A 173 -17.71 7.19 10.56
N GLU A 174 -18.74 7.22 9.73
CA GLU A 174 -19.87 6.28 9.81
C GLU A 174 -19.44 4.83 9.64
N PHE A 175 -18.55 4.55 8.67
CA PHE A 175 -18.00 3.20 8.49
C PHE A 175 -17.27 2.72 9.75
N VAL A 176 -16.39 3.55 10.31
CA VAL A 176 -15.62 3.22 11.52
C VAL A 176 -16.56 2.96 12.69
N GLU A 177 -17.52 3.85 12.92
CA GLU A 177 -18.49 3.73 14.01
C GLU A 177 -19.35 2.45 13.89
N ALA A 178 -19.85 2.15 12.69
CA ALA A 178 -20.66 0.96 12.47
C ALA A 178 -19.89 -0.34 12.72
N VAL A 179 -18.63 -0.41 12.28
CA VAL A 179 -17.78 -1.58 12.47
C VAL A 179 -17.33 -1.72 13.94
N GLU A 180 -17.04 -0.62 14.63
CA GLU A 180 -16.71 -0.63 16.06
C GLU A 180 -17.91 -1.10 16.89
N ASN A 181 -19.11 -0.58 16.63
CA ASN A 181 -20.34 -1.00 17.30
C ASN A 181 -20.67 -2.47 17.05
N GLY A 182 -20.38 -2.99 15.86
CA GLY A 182 -20.57 -4.40 15.51
C GLY A 182 -19.45 -5.33 15.99
N GLY A 183 -18.35 -4.79 16.51
CA GLY A 183 -17.22 -5.54 17.05
C GLY A 183 -16.61 -6.55 16.07
N VAL A 184 -16.16 -7.69 16.61
CA VAL A 184 -15.48 -8.74 15.82
C VAL A 184 -16.38 -9.30 14.72
N ALA A 185 -17.68 -9.48 14.98
CA ALA A 185 -18.62 -10.02 14.00
C ALA A 185 -18.75 -9.13 12.76
N ALA A 186 -18.80 -7.80 12.93
CA ALA A 186 -18.83 -6.88 11.79
C ALA A 186 -17.52 -6.90 10.99
N MET A 187 -16.37 -7.00 11.67
CA MET A 187 -15.07 -7.16 11.01
C MET A 187 -14.97 -8.47 10.21
N GLU A 188 -15.52 -9.58 10.72
CA GLU A 188 -15.57 -10.86 10.01
C GLU A 188 -16.44 -10.80 8.76
N VAL A 189 -17.62 -10.18 8.85
CA VAL A 189 -18.51 -9.96 7.70
C VAL A 189 -17.81 -9.12 6.65
N LEU A 190 -17.19 -8.01 7.06
CA LEU A 190 -16.43 -7.15 6.15
C LEU A 190 -15.29 -7.91 5.44
N ALA A 191 -14.50 -8.68 6.20
CA ALA A 191 -13.41 -9.46 5.63
C ALA A 191 -13.92 -10.55 4.67
N ARG A 192 -15.05 -11.20 4.99
CA ARG A 192 -15.70 -12.19 4.14
C ARG A 192 -16.20 -11.57 2.84
N ASP A 193 -16.84 -10.41 2.91
CA ASP A 193 -17.41 -9.74 1.75
C ASP A 193 -16.30 -9.21 0.83
N LEU A 194 -15.25 -8.59 1.40
CA LEU A 194 -14.06 -8.21 0.63
C LEU A 194 -13.40 -9.42 -0.05
N ARG A 195 -13.38 -10.58 0.61
CA ARG A 195 -12.85 -11.83 0.01
C ARG A 195 -13.76 -12.33 -1.11
N ALA A 196 -15.08 -12.29 -0.94
CA ALA A 196 -16.05 -12.70 -1.94
C ALA A 196 -15.99 -11.82 -3.20
N LEU A 197 -15.74 -10.52 -3.04
CA LEU A 197 -15.54 -9.57 -4.13
C LEU A 197 -14.15 -9.67 -4.78
N GLY A 198 -13.27 -10.55 -4.29
CA GLY A 198 -11.90 -10.70 -4.79
C GLY A 198 -10.97 -9.53 -4.40
N LEU A 199 -11.41 -8.64 -3.51
CA LEU A 199 -10.69 -7.45 -3.06
C LEU A 199 -9.74 -7.73 -1.89
N TYR A 200 -9.92 -8.87 -1.22
CA TYR A 200 -9.08 -9.28 -0.10
C TYR A 200 -8.65 -10.74 -0.22
N THR A 201 -7.34 -10.96 -0.20
CA THR A 201 -6.77 -12.29 -0.06
C THR A 201 -5.96 -12.36 1.23
N ALA A 202 -6.36 -13.23 2.15
CA ALA A 202 -5.56 -13.62 3.30
C ALA A 202 -5.06 -15.04 3.07
N ARG A 203 -3.74 -15.22 2.99
CA ARG A 203 -3.14 -16.55 3.05
C ARG A 203 -2.71 -16.77 4.50
N SER A 204 -3.64 -17.18 5.34
CA SER A 204 -3.23 -17.82 6.59
C SER A 204 -2.55 -19.13 6.21
N LEU A 205 -1.30 -19.34 6.65
CA LEU A 205 -0.81 -20.70 6.77
C LEU A 205 -1.73 -21.38 7.79
N SER A 206 -2.37 -22.47 7.39
CA SER A 206 -3.07 -23.31 8.34
C SER A 206 -2.05 -23.83 9.35
N TYR A 207 -2.35 -23.71 10.65
CA TYR A 207 -1.60 -24.41 11.69
C TYR A 207 -2.03 -25.89 11.81
N ASP A 208 -2.86 -26.37 10.89
CA ASP A 208 -3.22 -27.78 10.79
C ASP A 208 -1.95 -28.63 10.64
N GLY A 209 -1.68 -29.48 11.64
CA GLY A 209 -0.48 -30.30 11.74
C GLY A 209 0.77 -29.63 12.30
N VAL A 210 0.70 -28.40 12.83
CA VAL A 210 1.84 -27.77 13.53
C VAL A 210 1.84 -28.21 14.99
N GLU A 211 2.89 -28.93 15.40
CA GLU A 211 3.15 -29.32 16.79
C GLU A 211 4.13 -28.32 17.44
N TYR A 212 3.87 -27.96 18.70
CA TYR A 212 4.73 -27.08 19.49
C TYR A 212 5.35 -27.87 20.64
N GLU A 213 6.67 -27.78 20.78
CA GLU A 213 7.41 -28.31 21.94
C GLU A 213 8.07 -27.15 22.69
N LEU A 214 7.82 -27.08 24.00
CA LEU A 214 8.52 -26.17 24.90
C LEU A 214 9.86 -26.80 25.28
N VAL A 215 10.95 -26.22 24.77
CA VAL A 215 12.31 -26.66 25.10
C VAL A 215 12.86 -25.78 26.21
N GLU A 216 13.21 -26.39 27.34
CA GLU A 216 13.83 -25.69 28.48
C GLU A 216 15.35 -25.59 28.27
N HIS A 217 15.89 -24.38 28.34
CA HIS A 217 17.34 -24.17 28.29
C HIS A 217 17.90 -24.18 29.71
N GLN A 218 18.79 -25.14 30.02
CA GLN A 218 19.54 -25.12 31.28
C GLN A 218 20.65 -24.06 31.20
N LEU A 219 20.55 -23.06 32.07
CA LEU A 219 21.56 -22.01 32.28
C LEU A 219 22.70 -22.48 33.19
#